data_AF-A0A097PKD6-F1
#
_entry.id   AF-A0A097PKD6-F1
#
_cell.length_a   1.000
_cell.length_b   1.000
_cell.length_c   1.000
_cell.angle_alpha   90.00
_cell.angle_beta   90.00
_cell.angle_gamma   90.00
#
_symmetry.space_group_name_H-M   'P 1'
#
loop_
_entity.id
_entity.type
_entity.pdbx_description
1 polymer ?
#
loop_
_entity_poly.entity_id
_entity_poly.type
_entity_poly.pdbx_seq_one_letter_code
_entity_poly.pdbx_strand_id
1 'polypeptide(L)'
;SIVAPSSNCYALDNNSYIFDFSDWIGLPFEYDGKDLVVRFCKDVESRSSTGYVDFGRYNYFGHGSGQVKFVQEFYNGDLLNCELHSFDKKGRTAQINIIFGNCSNRLCQDERGCICNVTYDSTMCRVLVELAISCDKNGSRLFEGFTVGFHPRSWEVVYNGMTQLGFEKPHQKFSFGTEQTYVSLYLTAISSLSGLVGKPAFKVNPDKGLEVKLSGSGASGVPPTTLSPSILNVNWRCELVHDTPYEVAISIPVEGYEPIEFSLTKTCDYKQRGWATFGILSCVFMISSTLFCCIGFVYRTRVDGLDALPGMAILSACLEALSGENLGNQASWEERKYGSI
;
A
#
# COMPACT_ATOMS: atom_id res chain seq x y z
N SER A 1 -0.41 9.92 -14.48
CA SER A 1 -0.80 8.76 -13.65
C SER A 1 -1.95 7.99 -14.29
N ILE A 2 -1.87 6.66 -14.32
CA ILE A 2 -3.00 5.79 -14.69
C ILE A 2 -3.68 5.33 -13.39
N VAL A 3 -4.91 5.76 -13.17
CA VAL A 3 -5.68 5.46 -11.96
C VAL A 3 -6.43 4.14 -12.15
N ALA A 4 -6.49 3.33 -11.10
CA ALA A 4 -7.26 2.11 -11.10
C ALA A 4 -8.75 2.42 -11.36
N PRO A 5 -9.41 1.72 -12.29
CA PRO A 5 -10.83 1.90 -12.55
C PRO A 5 -11.68 1.73 -11.29
N SER A 6 -12.81 2.43 -11.25
CA SER A 6 -13.75 2.38 -10.11
C SER A 6 -14.44 1.03 -9.93
N SER A 7 -14.34 0.16 -10.94
CA SER A 7 -14.99 -1.14 -11.00
C SER A 7 -14.07 -2.18 -11.64
N ASN A 8 -14.42 -3.46 -11.54
CA ASN A 8 -13.73 -4.53 -12.25
C ASN A 8 -14.18 -4.67 -13.72
N CYS A 9 -14.94 -3.71 -14.25
CA CYS A 9 -15.36 -3.69 -15.65
C CYS A 9 -14.30 -2.97 -16.51
N TYR A 10 -13.10 -3.53 -16.53
CA TYR A 10 -12.03 -3.08 -17.41
C TYR A 10 -11.29 -4.32 -17.93
N ALA A 11 -10.62 -4.17 -19.06
CA ALA A 11 -9.79 -5.21 -19.63
C ALA A 11 -8.46 -4.64 -20.15
N LEU A 12 -7.42 -5.46 -20.12
CA LEU A 12 -6.16 -5.17 -20.79
C LEU A 12 -6.15 -5.88 -22.13
N ASP A 13 -5.64 -5.23 -23.17
CA ASP A 13 -5.35 -5.90 -24.43
C ASP A 13 -4.01 -6.68 -24.38
N ASN A 14 -3.68 -7.38 -25.46
CA ASN A 14 -2.44 -8.16 -25.53
C ASN A 14 -1.15 -7.33 -25.46
N ASN A 15 -1.25 -6.00 -25.57
CA ASN A 15 -0.13 -5.06 -25.54
C ASN A 15 -0.09 -4.24 -24.23
N SER A 16 -0.90 -4.63 -23.24
CA SER A 16 -1.02 -3.98 -21.92
C SER A 16 -1.73 -2.62 -21.94
N TYR A 17 -2.54 -2.33 -22.96
CA TYR A 17 -3.40 -1.14 -22.96
C TYR A 17 -4.66 -1.39 -22.14
N ILE A 18 -4.95 -0.49 -21.20
CA ILE A 18 -6.17 -0.57 -20.39
C ILE A 18 -7.38 0.05 -21.10
N PHE A 19 -8.50 -0.66 -21.07
CA PHE A 19 -9.79 -0.17 -21.54
C PHE A 19 -10.77 -0.21 -20.36
N ASP A 20 -11.15 0.97 -19.89
CA ASP A 20 -12.10 1.13 -18.79
C ASP A 20 -13.53 1.22 -19.34
N PHE A 21 -14.35 0.26 -18.96
CA PHE A 21 -15.77 0.17 -19.31
C PHE A 21 -16.68 0.37 -18.08
N SER A 22 -16.17 0.99 -17.01
CA SER A 22 -16.94 1.25 -15.79
C SER A 22 -18.26 2.00 -16.07
N ASP A 23 -18.27 2.92 -17.03
CA ASP A 23 -19.46 3.67 -17.43
C ASP A 23 -20.50 2.83 -18.21
N TRP A 24 -20.12 1.64 -18.64
CA TRP A 24 -20.96 0.74 -19.44
C TRP A 24 -21.60 -0.35 -18.57
N ILE A 25 -21.27 -0.40 -17.28
CA ILE A 25 -21.81 -1.41 -16.36
C ILE A 25 -23.34 -1.40 -16.40
N GLY A 26 -23.91 -2.56 -16.71
CA GLY A 26 -25.35 -2.77 -16.75
C GLY A 26 -26.05 -2.19 -17.98
N LEU A 27 -25.31 -1.65 -18.96
CA LEU A 27 -25.87 -1.24 -20.24
C LEU A 27 -26.42 -2.47 -20.98
N PRO A 28 -27.70 -2.47 -21.40
CA PRO A 28 -28.30 -3.59 -22.11
C PRO A 28 -27.98 -3.54 -23.61
N PHE A 29 -27.66 -4.70 -24.19
CA PHE A 29 -27.61 -4.95 -25.62
C PHE A 29 -28.66 -6.01 -25.96
N GLU A 30 -29.61 -5.66 -26.83
CA GLU A 30 -30.70 -6.55 -27.23
C GLU A 30 -30.47 -7.08 -28.65
N TYR A 31 -30.65 -8.40 -28.84
CA TYR A 31 -30.59 -9.04 -30.14
C TYR A 31 -32.02 -9.27 -30.69
N ASP A 32 -32.25 -8.83 -31.92
CA ASP A 32 -33.48 -9.04 -32.71
C ASP A 32 -34.79 -8.82 -31.93
N GLY A 33 -34.88 -7.71 -31.18
CA GLY A 33 -36.15 -7.20 -30.65
C GLY A 33 -36.77 -7.96 -29.47
N LYS A 34 -36.04 -8.87 -28.80
CA LYS A 34 -36.14 -9.28 -27.36
C LYS A 34 -35.56 -10.66 -27.02
N ASP A 35 -35.16 -11.47 -28.01
CA ASP A 35 -34.86 -12.90 -27.78
C ASP A 35 -33.61 -13.15 -26.93
N LEU A 36 -32.66 -12.20 -26.91
CA LEU A 36 -31.48 -12.26 -26.06
C LEU A 36 -31.09 -10.86 -25.60
N VAL A 37 -30.83 -10.72 -24.31
CA VAL A 37 -30.37 -9.48 -23.69
C VAL A 37 -29.08 -9.75 -22.93
N VAL A 38 -28.08 -8.94 -23.22
CA VAL A 38 -26.79 -8.94 -22.53
C VAL A 38 -26.67 -7.65 -21.75
N ARG A 39 -26.26 -7.71 -20.48
CA ARG A 39 -25.83 -6.54 -19.73
C ARG A 39 -24.33 -6.55 -19.57
N PHE A 40 -23.69 -5.46 -19.96
CA PHE A 40 -22.23 -5.37 -19.94
C PHE A 40 -21.71 -5.40 -18.50
N CYS A 41 -20.77 -6.31 -18.18
CA CYS A 41 -20.18 -6.51 -16.86
C CYS A 41 -21.17 -6.62 -15.68
N LYS A 42 -22.42 -7.02 -15.92
CA LYS A 42 -23.44 -7.07 -14.88
C LYS A 42 -24.51 -8.12 -15.18
N ASP A 43 -25.09 -8.66 -14.12
CA ASP A 43 -26.22 -9.58 -14.19
C ASP A 43 -27.49 -8.87 -14.74
N VAL A 44 -28.28 -9.64 -15.49
CA VAL A 44 -29.62 -9.21 -15.94
C VAL A 44 -30.59 -9.28 -14.75
N GLU A 45 -31.10 -8.12 -14.33
CA GLU A 45 -31.98 -8.00 -13.17
C GLU A 45 -33.47 -7.84 -13.56
N SER A 46 -33.75 -7.63 -14.85
CA SER A 46 -35.12 -7.44 -15.36
C SER A 46 -35.75 -8.79 -15.74
N ARG A 47 -37.01 -8.97 -15.35
CA ARG A 47 -37.80 -10.16 -15.70
C ARG A 47 -38.85 -9.79 -16.73
N SER A 48 -38.92 -10.56 -17.82
CA SER A 48 -40.05 -10.47 -18.75
C SER A 48 -41.30 -11.09 -18.12
N SER A 49 -42.49 -10.63 -18.52
CA SER A 49 -43.77 -11.19 -18.06
C SER A 49 -43.98 -12.65 -18.51
N THR A 50 -43.27 -13.10 -19.54
CA THR A 50 -43.33 -14.48 -20.07
C THR A 50 -42.27 -15.41 -19.48
N GLY A 51 -41.42 -14.92 -18.57
CA GLY A 51 -40.27 -15.65 -18.02
C GLY A 51 -38.97 -15.37 -18.78
N TYR A 52 -37.87 -15.96 -18.31
CA TYR A 52 -36.55 -15.82 -18.93
C TYR A 52 -35.76 -17.12 -18.73
N VAL A 53 -34.75 -17.33 -19.58
CA VAL A 53 -33.76 -18.39 -19.41
C VAL A 53 -32.47 -17.74 -18.97
N ASP A 54 -31.97 -18.11 -17.79
CA ASP A 54 -30.73 -17.58 -17.24
C ASP A 54 -29.53 -18.30 -17.87
N PHE A 55 -28.64 -17.54 -18.53
CA PHE A 55 -27.39 -18.05 -19.09
C PHE A 55 -26.18 -17.83 -18.18
N GLY A 56 -26.38 -17.24 -17.01
CA GLY A 56 -25.39 -17.13 -15.96
C GLY A 56 -25.16 -15.72 -15.45
N ARG A 57 -24.32 -15.66 -14.42
CA ARG A 57 -23.89 -14.43 -13.75
C ARG A 57 -22.53 -14.01 -14.24
N TYR A 58 -22.29 -12.71 -14.30
CA TYR A 58 -21.02 -12.13 -14.71
C TYR A 58 -19.89 -12.66 -13.81
N ASN A 59 -18.80 -13.12 -14.43
CA ASN A 59 -17.69 -13.72 -13.70
C ASN A 59 -16.32 -13.21 -14.13
N TYR A 60 -16.08 -13.10 -15.44
CA TYR A 60 -14.75 -12.79 -15.96
C TYR A 60 -14.81 -11.82 -17.14
N PHE A 61 -13.81 -10.95 -17.22
CA PHE A 61 -13.56 -10.06 -18.35
C PHE A 61 -12.06 -9.99 -18.62
N GLY A 62 -11.66 -10.25 -19.86
CA GLY A 62 -10.25 -10.27 -20.23
C GLY A 62 -10.01 -10.14 -21.73
N HIS A 63 -8.76 -10.29 -22.14
CA HIS A 63 -8.38 -10.22 -23.55
C HIS A 63 -8.90 -11.42 -24.34
N GLY A 64 -9.26 -11.15 -25.59
CA GLY A 64 -9.60 -12.17 -26.57
C GLY A 64 -8.40 -12.60 -27.41
N SER A 65 -8.67 -13.44 -28.41
CA SER A 65 -7.66 -13.90 -29.37
C SER A 65 -8.15 -13.74 -30.81
N GLY A 66 -7.21 -13.58 -31.74
CA GLY A 66 -7.50 -13.39 -33.16
C GLY A 66 -8.26 -12.09 -33.44
N GLN A 67 -9.47 -12.21 -34.00
CA GLN A 67 -10.33 -11.07 -34.31
C GLN A 67 -11.08 -10.52 -33.09
N VAL A 68 -11.23 -11.35 -32.04
CA VAL A 68 -11.89 -10.98 -30.79
C VAL A 68 -10.91 -10.18 -29.94
N LYS A 69 -11.30 -8.97 -29.55
CA LYS A 69 -10.49 -8.09 -28.71
C LYS A 69 -10.62 -8.41 -27.24
N PHE A 70 -11.85 -8.63 -26.77
CA PHE A 70 -12.12 -8.98 -25.38
C PHE A 70 -13.16 -10.07 -25.26
N VAL A 71 -13.15 -10.76 -24.13
CA VAL A 71 -14.11 -11.81 -23.81
C VAL A 71 -14.72 -11.55 -22.44
N GLN A 72 -16.04 -11.55 -22.35
CA GLN A 72 -16.77 -11.63 -21.08
C GLN A 72 -17.41 -13.00 -20.91
N GLU A 73 -17.31 -13.57 -19.72
CA GLU A 73 -17.86 -14.88 -19.41
C GLU A 73 -18.87 -14.84 -18.26
N PHE A 74 -19.94 -15.60 -18.45
CA PHE A 74 -21.03 -15.75 -17.52
C PHE A 74 -21.23 -17.23 -17.20
N TYR A 75 -21.35 -17.54 -15.92
CA TYR A 75 -21.43 -18.91 -15.41
C TYR A 75 -22.62 -19.12 -14.49
N ASN A 76 -22.96 -20.39 -14.24
CA ASN A 76 -23.98 -20.80 -13.28
C ASN A 76 -25.40 -20.30 -13.62
N GLY A 77 -25.78 -20.36 -14.90
CA GLY A 77 -27.15 -20.15 -15.34
C GLY A 77 -28.06 -21.34 -15.03
N ASP A 78 -29.24 -21.36 -15.66
CA ASP A 78 -30.26 -22.39 -15.45
C ASP A 78 -29.75 -23.79 -15.83
N LEU A 79 -30.17 -24.80 -15.06
CA LEU A 79 -29.80 -26.20 -15.29
C LEU A 79 -30.74 -26.94 -16.24
N LEU A 80 -31.99 -26.47 -16.40
CA LEU A 80 -33.03 -27.16 -17.16
C LEU A 80 -32.53 -27.56 -18.56
N ASN A 81 -32.65 -28.82 -18.98
CA ASN A 81 -32.17 -29.35 -20.28
C ASN A 81 -30.63 -29.39 -20.48
N CYS A 82 -29.83 -29.00 -19.49
CA CYS A 82 -28.36 -29.07 -19.55
C CYS A 82 -27.77 -30.22 -18.73
N GLU A 83 -28.56 -30.75 -17.79
CA GLU A 83 -28.18 -31.84 -16.89
C GLU A 83 -27.78 -33.14 -17.62
N LEU A 84 -28.25 -33.34 -18.85
CA LEU A 84 -28.02 -34.56 -19.64
C LEU A 84 -26.78 -34.49 -20.54
N HIS A 85 -26.20 -33.30 -20.74
CA HIS A 85 -25.20 -33.07 -21.78
C HIS A 85 -23.85 -32.56 -21.25
N SER A 86 -23.77 -32.00 -20.03
CA SER A 86 -22.52 -31.55 -19.42
C SER A 86 -22.00 -32.53 -18.36
N PHE A 87 -20.68 -32.78 -18.35
CA PHE A 87 -20.02 -33.73 -17.43
C PHE A 87 -19.89 -33.26 -15.96
N ASP A 88 -20.42 -32.09 -15.65
CA ASP A 88 -20.59 -31.57 -14.30
C ASP A 88 -21.96 -30.86 -14.31
N LYS A 89 -22.61 -30.69 -13.16
CA LYS A 89 -23.83 -29.86 -12.99
C LYS A 89 -23.56 -28.36 -13.24
N LYS A 90 -22.83 -28.04 -14.31
CA LYS A 90 -22.59 -26.71 -14.83
C LYS A 90 -23.89 -26.32 -15.50
N GLY A 91 -24.58 -25.34 -14.93
CA GLY A 91 -25.72 -24.71 -15.57
C GLY A 91 -25.31 -24.07 -16.90
N ARG A 92 -26.27 -23.40 -17.55
CA ARG A 92 -25.98 -22.64 -18.77
C ARG A 92 -24.82 -21.65 -18.55
N THR A 93 -24.10 -21.39 -19.64
CA THR A 93 -23.01 -20.42 -19.67
C THR A 93 -23.16 -19.48 -20.86
N ALA A 94 -22.61 -18.27 -20.75
CA ALA A 94 -22.50 -17.35 -21.88
C ALA A 94 -21.07 -16.88 -22.04
N GLN A 95 -20.63 -16.78 -23.29
CA GLN A 95 -19.41 -16.09 -23.66
C GLN A 95 -19.74 -14.98 -24.65
N ILE A 96 -19.35 -13.75 -24.29
CA ILE A 96 -19.48 -12.59 -25.15
C ILE A 96 -18.10 -12.30 -25.75
N ASN A 97 -17.99 -12.46 -27.06
CA ASN A 97 -16.83 -12.11 -27.86
C ASN A 97 -16.99 -10.67 -28.36
N ILE A 98 -16.12 -9.79 -27.90
CA ILE A 98 -16.17 -8.37 -28.20
C ILE A 98 -15.20 -8.03 -29.31
N ILE A 99 -15.70 -7.41 -30.38
CA ILE A 99 -14.93 -6.91 -31.51
C ILE A 99 -15.04 -5.39 -31.60
N PHE A 100 -14.01 -4.74 -32.15
CA PHE A 100 -14.06 -3.31 -32.43
C PHE A 100 -14.60 -3.05 -33.82
N GLY A 101 -15.45 -2.03 -33.95
CA GLY A 101 -16.04 -1.60 -35.20
C GLY A 101 -17.52 -1.94 -35.28
N ASN A 102 -17.98 -2.33 -36.46
CA ASN A 102 -19.39 -2.59 -36.75
C ASN A 102 -19.59 -4.03 -37.24
N CYS A 103 -20.82 -4.52 -37.08
CA CYS A 103 -21.22 -5.81 -37.63
C CYS A 103 -21.24 -5.78 -39.17
N SER A 104 -20.77 -6.84 -39.81
CA SER A 104 -20.68 -6.96 -41.27
C SER A 104 -22.02 -6.81 -42.00
N ASN A 105 -23.15 -7.10 -41.32
CA ASN A 105 -24.48 -7.24 -41.93
C ASN A 105 -25.52 -6.20 -41.47
N ARG A 106 -25.19 -5.31 -40.51
CA ARG A 106 -26.11 -4.29 -39.97
C ARG A 106 -25.33 -3.07 -39.48
N LEU A 107 -25.83 -1.86 -39.76
CA LEU A 107 -25.42 -0.65 -39.04
C LEU A 107 -25.99 -0.74 -37.63
N CYS A 108 -25.12 -0.77 -36.61
CA CYS A 108 -25.56 -0.65 -35.23
C CYS A 108 -26.38 0.65 -35.08
N GLN A 109 -27.58 0.55 -34.52
CA GLN A 109 -28.43 1.72 -34.26
C GLN A 109 -27.91 2.54 -33.09
N ASP A 110 -27.23 1.88 -32.14
CA ASP A 110 -26.58 2.52 -31.00
C ASP A 110 -25.15 2.93 -31.34
N GLU A 111 -24.77 4.15 -30.96
CA GLU A 111 -23.41 4.68 -31.10
C GLU A 111 -22.35 3.88 -30.32
N ARG A 112 -22.78 3.06 -29.35
CA ARG A 112 -21.88 2.31 -28.46
C ARG A 112 -21.60 0.89 -28.96
N GLY A 113 -22.50 0.29 -29.74
CA GLY A 113 -22.34 -1.06 -30.24
C GLY A 113 -23.65 -1.83 -30.45
N CYS A 114 -23.54 -3.04 -30.99
CA CYS A 114 -24.68 -3.94 -31.17
C CYS A 114 -24.23 -5.41 -31.26
N ILE A 115 -25.17 -6.33 -31.03
CA ILE A 115 -24.94 -7.78 -31.16
C ILE A 115 -24.97 -8.16 -32.64
N CYS A 116 -23.87 -8.73 -33.14
CA CYS A 116 -23.69 -9.12 -34.53
C CYS A 116 -24.24 -10.51 -34.83
N ASN A 117 -23.99 -11.45 -33.93
CA ASN A 117 -24.37 -12.84 -34.11
C ASN A 117 -24.53 -13.52 -32.75
N VAL A 118 -25.44 -14.50 -32.70
CA VAL A 118 -25.68 -15.33 -31.53
C VAL A 118 -25.66 -16.78 -31.99
N THR A 119 -24.79 -17.60 -31.41
CA THR A 119 -24.76 -19.03 -31.66
C THR A 119 -25.00 -19.80 -30.37
N TYR A 120 -25.91 -20.77 -30.46
CA TYR A 120 -26.26 -21.63 -29.34
C TYR A 120 -25.59 -22.98 -29.52
N ASP A 121 -24.71 -23.34 -28.59
CA ASP A 121 -24.16 -24.68 -28.48
C ASP A 121 -25.00 -25.49 -27.49
N SER A 122 -25.92 -26.28 -28.02
CA SER A 122 -26.80 -27.14 -27.22
C SER A 122 -26.05 -28.30 -26.55
N THR A 123 -24.87 -28.69 -27.05
CA THR A 123 -24.08 -29.78 -26.48
C THR A 123 -23.35 -29.35 -25.21
N MET A 124 -22.87 -28.10 -25.19
CA MET A 124 -22.18 -27.51 -24.04
C MET A 124 -23.08 -26.60 -23.19
N CYS A 125 -24.35 -26.46 -23.57
CA CYS A 125 -25.29 -25.52 -22.94
C CYS A 125 -24.73 -24.10 -22.82
N ARG A 126 -24.11 -23.64 -23.91
CA ARG A 126 -23.37 -22.39 -23.96
C ARG A 126 -23.91 -21.51 -25.07
N VAL A 127 -24.10 -20.24 -24.79
CA VAL A 127 -24.39 -19.22 -25.82
C VAL A 127 -23.11 -18.43 -26.10
N LEU A 128 -22.79 -18.28 -27.38
CA LEU A 128 -21.74 -17.39 -27.86
C LEU A 128 -22.40 -16.17 -28.47
N VAL A 129 -22.04 -15.00 -27.97
CA VAL A 129 -22.54 -13.72 -28.47
C VAL A 129 -21.38 -12.96 -29.06
N GLU A 130 -21.48 -12.57 -30.32
CA GLU A 130 -20.52 -11.65 -30.94
C GLU A 130 -21.06 -10.22 -30.81
N LEU A 131 -20.35 -9.37 -30.06
CA LEU A 131 -20.72 -7.99 -29.77
C LEU A 131 -19.72 -7.06 -30.45
N ALA A 132 -20.19 -6.20 -31.34
CA ALA A 132 -19.39 -5.12 -31.90
C ALA A 132 -19.55 -3.87 -31.05
N ILE A 133 -18.44 -3.24 -30.68
CA ILE A 133 -18.41 -1.98 -29.95
C ILE A 133 -17.58 -0.93 -30.69
N SER A 134 -18.00 0.33 -30.56
CA SER A 134 -17.24 1.46 -31.10
C SER A 134 -16.15 1.85 -30.09
N CYS A 135 -14.88 1.71 -30.50
CA CYS A 135 -13.72 2.10 -29.71
C CYS A 135 -12.84 3.06 -30.51
N ASP A 136 -12.89 4.36 -30.18
CA ASP A 136 -12.19 5.40 -30.95
C ASP A 136 -10.75 5.66 -30.50
N LYS A 137 -10.34 5.18 -29.32
CA LYS A 137 -8.99 5.40 -28.79
C LYS A 137 -8.46 4.18 -28.05
N ASN A 138 -7.18 3.87 -28.28
CA ASN A 138 -6.43 3.01 -27.39
C ASN A 138 -6.29 3.72 -26.05
N GLY A 139 -6.45 2.99 -24.94
CA GLY A 139 -6.18 3.55 -23.62
C GLY A 139 -4.69 3.79 -23.36
N SER A 140 -4.32 4.02 -22.11
CA SER A 140 -2.90 4.14 -21.72
C SER A 140 -2.26 2.76 -21.56
N ARG A 141 -0.98 2.66 -21.87
CA ARG A 141 -0.23 1.40 -21.73
C ARG A 141 0.25 1.24 -20.28
N LEU A 142 -0.15 0.16 -19.64
CA LEU A 142 0.24 -0.17 -18.28
C LEU A 142 1.56 -0.93 -18.21
N PHE A 143 2.30 -0.69 -17.15
CA PHE A 143 3.43 -1.51 -16.77
C PHE A 143 2.97 -2.62 -15.82
N GLU A 144 2.57 -3.75 -16.42
CA GLU A 144 1.99 -4.88 -15.68
C GLU A 144 2.99 -5.52 -14.70
N GLY A 145 2.44 -6.01 -13.58
CA GLY A 145 3.17 -6.69 -12.52
C GLY A 145 3.97 -5.76 -11.59
N PHE A 146 3.91 -4.44 -11.79
CA PHE A 146 4.48 -3.48 -10.87
C PHE A 146 3.53 -3.15 -9.72
N THR A 147 4.00 -3.25 -8.49
CA THR A 147 3.22 -2.90 -7.30
C THR A 147 4.01 -2.08 -6.31
N VAL A 148 3.30 -1.23 -5.57
CA VAL A 148 3.82 -0.42 -4.47
C VAL A 148 2.88 -0.58 -3.28
N GLY A 149 3.44 -0.96 -2.13
CA GLY A 149 2.69 -1.14 -0.90
C GLY A 149 3.47 -0.74 0.34
N PHE A 150 2.77 -0.64 1.47
CA PHE A 150 3.39 -0.39 2.78
C PHE A 150 4.01 -1.65 3.39
N HIS A 151 3.72 -2.82 2.80
CA HIS A 151 4.30 -4.10 3.17
C HIS A 151 4.76 -4.85 1.91
N PRO A 152 5.81 -5.69 1.98
CA PRO A 152 6.35 -6.40 0.80
C PRO A 152 5.38 -7.32 0.04
N ARG A 153 4.23 -7.63 0.63
CA ARG A 153 3.21 -8.55 0.08
C ARG A 153 1.85 -7.89 -0.15
N SER A 154 1.78 -6.59 0.05
CA SER A 154 0.55 -5.82 -0.13
C SER A 154 0.74 -4.83 -1.27
N TRP A 155 -0.38 -4.35 -1.81
CA TRP A 155 -0.41 -3.53 -3.02
C TRP A 155 -1.31 -2.30 -2.81
N GLU A 156 -1.21 -1.66 -1.65
CA GLU A 156 -2.17 -0.63 -1.25
C GLU A 156 -2.10 0.66 -2.06
N VAL A 157 -0.93 0.99 -2.64
CA VAL A 157 -0.70 2.29 -3.29
C VAL A 157 -0.75 2.17 -4.81
N VAL A 158 -0.04 1.18 -5.36
CA VAL A 158 -0.04 0.89 -6.80
C VAL A 158 -0.20 -0.61 -6.98
N TYR A 159 -1.09 -1.01 -7.87
CA TYR A 159 -1.29 -2.40 -8.26
C TYR A 159 -1.31 -2.53 -9.77
N ASN A 160 -0.49 -3.45 -10.30
CA ASN A 160 -0.37 -3.72 -11.74
C ASN A 160 -0.11 -2.45 -12.58
N GLY A 161 0.71 -1.53 -12.05
CA GLY A 161 1.00 -0.24 -12.68
C GLY A 161 -0.10 0.83 -12.53
N MET A 162 -1.22 0.52 -11.88
CA MET A 162 -2.33 1.45 -11.63
C MET A 162 -2.30 2.00 -10.21
N THR A 163 -2.42 3.31 -10.07
CA THR A 163 -2.54 3.98 -8.78
C THR A 163 -3.90 3.72 -8.15
N GLN A 164 -3.91 3.24 -6.91
CA GLN A 164 -5.13 2.92 -6.18
C GLN A 164 -5.86 4.18 -5.73
N LEU A 165 -7.18 4.07 -5.56
CA LEU A 165 -8.04 5.15 -5.06
C LEU A 165 -7.58 5.60 -3.67
N GLY A 166 -7.48 6.91 -3.48
CA GLY A 166 -6.93 7.55 -2.29
C GLY A 166 -5.48 8.04 -2.46
N PHE A 167 -4.77 7.57 -3.49
CA PHE A 167 -3.37 7.94 -3.78
C PHE A 167 -3.21 8.65 -5.13
N GLU A 168 -4.29 8.94 -5.85
CA GLU A 168 -4.25 9.73 -7.08
C GLU A 168 -4.18 11.24 -6.83
N LYS A 169 -4.67 11.68 -5.67
CA LYS A 169 -4.81 13.07 -5.24
C LYS A 169 -4.68 13.18 -3.72
N PRO A 170 -4.43 14.38 -3.17
CA PRO A 170 -4.35 14.55 -1.72
C PRO A 170 -5.71 14.30 -1.07
N HIS A 171 -5.76 13.32 -0.16
CA HIS A 171 -6.97 12.96 0.58
C HIS A 171 -6.70 12.93 2.07
N GLN A 172 -7.48 13.70 2.84
CA GLN A 172 -7.28 13.82 4.29
C GLN A 172 -7.42 12.49 5.04
N LYS A 173 -8.29 11.59 4.57
CA LYS A 173 -8.49 10.25 5.16
C LYS A 173 -7.31 9.30 4.97
N PHE A 174 -6.49 9.52 3.94
CA PHE A 174 -5.29 8.73 3.63
C PHE A 174 -4.02 9.47 4.03
N SER A 175 -4.14 10.48 4.90
CA SER A 175 -3.01 11.29 5.35
C SER A 175 -2.27 10.66 6.52
N PHE A 176 -0.95 10.72 6.48
CA PHE A 176 -0.09 10.44 7.61
C PHE A 176 -0.20 11.55 8.65
N GLY A 177 -0.30 11.17 9.92
CA GLY A 177 -0.40 12.10 11.06
C GLY A 177 0.95 12.76 11.35
N THR A 178 0.96 13.93 12.01
CA THR A 178 2.19 14.68 12.33
C THR A 178 3.30 13.81 12.93
N GLU A 179 2.96 12.90 13.85
CA GLU A 179 3.89 11.98 14.54
C GLU A 179 4.69 11.06 13.62
N GLN A 180 4.13 10.65 12.47
CA GLN A 180 4.79 9.72 11.56
C GLN A 180 5.85 10.47 10.75
N THR A 181 7.12 10.34 11.13
CA THR A 181 8.27 10.99 10.48
C THR A 181 8.84 10.21 9.29
N TYR A 182 8.40 8.96 9.12
CA TYR A 182 8.98 8.02 8.19
C TYR A 182 7.93 7.03 7.68
N VAL A 183 7.99 6.70 6.39
CA VAL A 183 7.21 5.64 5.74
C VAL A 183 8.11 4.84 4.80
N SER A 184 8.04 3.51 4.90
CA SER A 184 8.64 2.61 3.91
C SER A 184 7.60 2.24 2.84
N LEU A 185 7.98 2.37 1.58
CA LEU A 185 7.26 1.78 0.46
C LEU A 185 8.08 0.63 -0.11
N TYR A 186 7.41 -0.48 -0.39
CA TYR A 186 8.00 -1.66 -1.02
C TYR A 186 7.57 -1.71 -2.48
N LEU A 187 8.54 -1.66 -3.37
CA LEU A 187 8.35 -1.73 -4.81
C LEU A 187 8.66 -3.14 -5.27
N THR A 188 7.78 -3.74 -6.06
CA THR A 188 8.03 -5.01 -6.73
C THR A 188 7.66 -4.93 -8.21
N ALA A 189 8.37 -5.68 -9.04
CA ALA A 189 8.10 -5.83 -10.46
C ALA A 189 8.44 -7.26 -10.90
N ILE A 190 7.94 -7.66 -12.07
CA ILE A 190 8.33 -8.91 -12.72
C ILE A 190 9.83 -8.84 -13.03
N SER A 191 10.58 -9.87 -12.64
CA SER A 191 12.05 -9.85 -12.73
C SER A 191 12.61 -9.63 -14.14
N SER A 192 11.90 -10.03 -15.19
CA SER A 192 12.30 -9.80 -16.59
C SER A 192 12.13 -8.34 -17.03
N LEU A 193 11.27 -7.58 -16.34
CA LEU A 193 10.92 -6.20 -16.66
C LEU A 193 11.47 -5.20 -15.63
N SER A 194 12.00 -5.67 -14.50
CA SER A 194 12.46 -4.80 -13.39
C SER A 194 13.52 -3.78 -13.81
N GLY A 195 14.37 -4.13 -14.78
CA GLY A 195 15.41 -3.25 -15.30
C GLY A 195 14.87 -1.99 -16.00
N LEU A 196 13.60 -1.98 -16.40
CA LEU A 196 12.94 -0.82 -17.00
C LEU A 196 12.54 0.23 -15.94
N VAL A 197 12.47 -0.15 -14.66
CA VAL A 197 12.08 0.74 -13.57
C VAL A 197 13.24 1.66 -13.23
N GLY A 198 13.04 2.96 -13.46
CA GLY A 198 14.03 3.99 -13.17
C GLY A 198 13.96 4.53 -11.74
N LYS A 199 14.81 5.53 -11.48
CA LYS A 199 14.94 6.17 -10.17
C LYS A 199 13.71 7.05 -9.87
N PRO A 200 13.04 6.89 -8.71
CA PRO A 200 11.94 7.74 -8.30
C PRO A 200 12.33 9.21 -8.13
N ALA A 201 11.44 10.11 -8.52
CA ALA A 201 11.47 11.53 -8.24
C ALA A 201 10.25 11.93 -7.39
N PHE A 202 10.31 13.08 -6.72
CA PHE A 202 9.18 13.59 -5.96
C PHE A 202 9.00 15.10 -6.12
N LYS A 203 7.78 15.58 -5.90
CA LYS A 203 7.41 16.98 -5.78
C LYS A 203 6.55 17.16 -4.53
N VAL A 204 6.76 18.26 -3.81
CA VAL A 204 6.01 18.58 -2.60
C VAL A 204 5.13 19.80 -2.87
N ASN A 205 3.88 19.75 -2.45
CA ASN A 205 2.92 20.82 -2.58
C ASN A 205 2.14 21.01 -1.26
N PRO A 206 2.17 22.21 -0.65
CA PRO A 206 3.00 23.37 -1.01
C PRO A 206 4.50 23.09 -0.86
N ASP A 207 5.32 23.83 -1.63
CA ASP A 207 6.78 23.64 -1.75
C ASP A 207 7.55 23.99 -0.46
N LYS A 208 6.95 24.78 0.42
CA LYS A 208 7.53 25.22 1.70
C LYS A 208 6.76 24.65 2.87
N GLY A 209 7.48 24.22 3.90
CA GLY A 209 6.91 23.83 5.19
C GLY A 209 6.97 22.34 5.50
N LEU A 210 7.26 21.50 4.51
CA LEU A 210 7.55 20.08 4.66
C LEU A 210 8.90 19.73 4.04
N GLU A 211 9.88 19.34 4.86
CA GLU A 211 11.16 18.80 4.39
C GLU A 211 10.96 17.32 4.06
N VAL A 212 11.26 16.88 2.83
CA VAL A 212 11.14 15.48 2.39
C VAL A 212 12.48 14.97 1.87
N LYS A 213 12.87 13.76 2.29
CA LYS A 213 14.07 13.04 1.84
C LYS A 213 13.75 11.59 1.51
N LEU A 214 14.11 11.19 0.29
CA LEU A 214 14.01 9.79 -0.15
C LEU A 214 15.32 9.04 0.16
N SER A 215 15.22 7.84 0.71
CA SER A 215 16.36 6.94 0.93
C SER A 215 15.98 5.47 0.66
N GLY A 216 16.92 4.53 0.83
CA GLY A 216 16.71 3.11 0.56
C GLY A 216 17.11 2.67 -0.85
N SER A 217 16.99 1.37 -1.13
CA SER A 217 17.41 0.78 -2.42
C SER A 217 16.62 1.32 -3.61
N GLY A 218 15.32 1.60 -3.43
CA GLY A 218 14.49 2.23 -4.46
C GLY A 218 14.95 3.65 -4.79
N ALA A 219 15.33 4.45 -3.79
CA ALA A 219 15.85 5.80 -4.00
C ALA A 219 17.20 5.82 -4.73
N SER A 220 18.01 4.78 -4.58
CA SER A 220 19.25 4.60 -5.33
C SER A 220 19.06 4.10 -6.77
N GLY A 221 17.82 3.74 -7.15
CA GLY A 221 17.50 3.20 -8.47
C GLY A 221 17.81 1.70 -8.62
N VAL A 222 17.83 0.95 -7.51
CA VAL A 222 17.98 -0.52 -7.57
C VAL A 222 16.69 -1.14 -8.13
N PRO A 223 16.76 -1.93 -9.22
CA PRO A 223 15.59 -2.55 -9.83
C PRO A 223 14.79 -3.43 -8.86
N PRO A 224 13.47 -3.19 -8.68
CA PRO A 224 12.63 -3.99 -7.80
C PRO A 224 12.28 -5.34 -8.43
N THR A 225 12.34 -6.43 -7.66
CA THR A 225 11.84 -7.75 -8.11
C THR A 225 10.85 -8.32 -7.11
N THR A 226 10.01 -9.25 -7.54
CA THR A 226 9.06 -9.95 -6.64
C THR A 226 9.75 -10.74 -5.52
N LEU A 227 10.96 -11.27 -5.76
CA LEU A 227 11.74 -12.01 -4.76
C LEU A 227 12.59 -11.11 -3.88
N SER A 228 13.07 -9.98 -4.41
CA SER A 228 13.85 -8.97 -3.72
C SER A 228 13.26 -7.58 -3.97
N PRO A 229 12.26 -7.17 -3.16
CA PRO A 229 11.63 -5.87 -3.27
C PRO A 229 12.61 -4.72 -3.03
N SER A 230 12.48 -3.64 -3.79
CA SER A 230 13.22 -2.41 -3.51
C SER A 230 12.46 -1.56 -2.50
N ILE A 231 13.18 -0.99 -1.54
CA ILE A 231 12.59 -0.21 -0.45
C ILE A 231 12.82 1.27 -0.74
N LEU A 232 11.73 2.04 -0.82
CA LEU A 232 11.73 3.49 -0.92
C LEU A 232 11.27 4.08 0.40
N ASN A 233 12.22 4.67 1.13
CA ASN A 233 11.98 5.30 2.41
C ASN A 233 11.68 6.76 2.22
N VAL A 234 10.49 7.19 2.62
CA VAL A 234 10.08 8.59 2.62
C VAL A 234 10.25 9.12 4.04
N ASN A 235 11.30 9.90 4.24
CA ASN A 235 11.51 10.64 5.48
C ASN A 235 10.93 12.03 5.29
N TRP A 236 10.09 12.48 6.21
CA TRP A 236 9.53 13.81 6.14
C TRP A 236 9.47 14.48 7.51
N ARG A 237 9.56 15.81 7.49
CA ARG A 237 9.60 16.61 8.71
C ARG A 237 8.80 17.89 8.53
N CYS A 238 7.86 18.10 9.44
CA CYS A 238 7.04 19.31 9.47
C CYS A 238 7.86 20.50 9.99
N GLU A 239 8.12 21.48 9.13
CA GLU A 239 8.79 22.74 9.49
C GLU A 239 7.80 23.85 9.83
N LEU A 240 6.65 23.86 9.15
CA LEU A 240 5.56 24.82 9.34
C LEU A 240 4.25 24.07 9.58
N VAL A 241 3.42 24.64 10.46
CA VAL A 241 2.06 24.17 10.68
C VAL A 241 1.21 24.55 9.48
N HIS A 242 0.36 23.63 9.03
CA HIS A 242 -0.52 23.87 7.90
C HIS A 242 -1.85 23.15 8.09
N ASP A 243 -2.95 23.88 7.88
CA ASP A 243 -4.30 23.37 8.11
C ASP A 243 -4.73 22.35 7.06
N THR A 244 -4.19 22.48 5.84
CA THR A 244 -4.38 21.49 4.77
C THR A 244 -3.20 20.53 4.71
N PRO A 245 -3.44 19.23 4.47
CA PRO A 245 -2.35 18.28 4.33
C PRO A 245 -1.43 18.62 3.15
N TYR A 246 -0.13 18.44 3.36
CA TYR A 246 0.88 18.48 2.29
C TYR A 246 0.74 17.27 1.38
N GLU A 247 0.91 17.50 0.09
CA GLU A 247 0.97 16.46 -0.93
C GLU A 247 2.43 16.20 -1.30
N VAL A 248 2.83 14.93 -1.28
CA VAL A 248 4.13 14.44 -1.77
C VAL A 248 3.84 13.55 -2.97
N ALA A 249 3.88 14.12 -4.16
CA ALA A 249 3.70 13.42 -5.42
C ALA A 249 5.00 12.70 -5.80
N ILE A 250 4.98 11.37 -5.82
CA ILE A 250 6.10 10.51 -6.21
C ILE A 250 5.86 10.04 -7.65
N SER A 251 6.88 10.15 -8.49
CA SER A 251 6.87 9.73 -9.89
C SER A 251 8.01 8.74 -10.13
N ILE A 252 7.67 7.56 -10.63
CA ILE A 252 8.62 6.48 -10.94
C ILE A 252 8.64 6.30 -12.45
N PRO A 253 9.72 6.71 -13.13
CA PRO A 253 9.83 6.55 -14.58
C PRO A 253 10.00 5.07 -14.93
N VAL A 254 9.38 4.65 -16.02
CA VAL A 254 9.52 3.29 -16.58
C VAL A 254 9.85 3.41 -18.06
N GLU A 255 10.93 2.78 -18.50
CA GLU A 255 11.37 2.87 -19.89
C GLU A 255 10.34 2.24 -20.84
N GLY A 256 9.84 3.03 -21.80
CA GLY A 256 8.85 2.61 -22.78
C GLY A 256 7.38 2.64 -22.31
N TYR A 257 7.11 3.18 -21.12
CA TYR A 257 5.78 3.33 -20.53
C TYR A 257 5.56 4.74 -19.98
N GLU A 258 4.32 5.07 -19.63
CA GLU A 258 4.02 6.26 -18.85
C GLU A 258 4.59 6.12 -17.42
N PRO A 259 5.11 7.21 -16.81
CA PRO A 259 5.60 7.14 -15.44
C PRO A 259 4.47 6.81 -14.47
N ILE A 260 4.79 5.99 -13.48
CA ILE A 260 3.87 5.61 -12.42
C ILE A 260 3.89 6.72 -11.37
N GLU A 261 2.74 7.35 -11.13
CA GLU A 261 2.65 8.51 -10.23
C GLU A 261 1.58 8.29 -9.16
N PHE A 262 1.93 8.57 -7.92
CA PHE A 262 1.02 8.51 -6.77
C PHE A 262 1.38 9.58 -5.75
N SER A 263 0.40 10.02 -4.98
CA SER A 263 0.53 11.09 -4.00
C SER A 263 0.37 10.55 -2.59
N LEU A 264 1.37 10.80 -1.74
CA LEU A 264 1.27 10.58 -0.30
C LEU A 264 0.88 11.88 0.38
N THR A 265 0.01 11.80 1.38
CA THR A 265 -0.55 12.99 2.03
C THR A 265 -0.05 13.09 3.48
N LYS A 266 0.36 14.26 3.95
CA LYS A 266 0.95 14.46 5.28
C LYS A 266 0.33 15.65 6.00
N THR A 267 -0.17 15.43 7.22
CA THR A 267 -0.64 16.51 8.11
C THR A 267 0.48 16.99 9.03
N CYS A 268 0.46 18.29 9.32
CA CYS A 268 1.45 18.96 10.15
C CYS A 268 0.75 19.93 11.11
N ASP A 269 0.29 19.42 12.25
CA ASP A 269 -0.40 20.19 13.28
C ASP A 269 0.58 21.00 14.14
N TYR A 270 1.83 20.53 14.27
CA TYR A 270 2.87 21.20 15.04
C TYR A 270 4.25 21.03 14.40
N LYS A 271 5.14 21.98 14.68
CA LYS A 271 6.52 21.96 14.18
C LYS A 271 7.34 20.88 14.86
N GLN A 272 7.97 20.01 14.07
CA GLN A 272 8.85 18.97 14.58
C GLN A 272 10.25 19.54 14.84
N ARG A 273 10.58 19.77 16.12
CA ARG A 273 11.95 20.12 16.54
C ARG A 273 12.82 18.87 16.60
N GLY A 274 14.05 18.99 16.10
CA GLY A 274 14.99 17.89 16.05
C GLY A 274 15.42 17.45 17.45
N TRP A 275 15.65 16.16 17.63
CA TRP A 275 16.08 15.57 18.90
C TRP A 275 17.38 16.17 19.45
N ALA A 276 18.20 16.78 18.58
CA ALA A 276 19.43 17.48 18.94
C ALA A 276 19.22 18.60 19.98
N THR A 277 18.10 19.33 19.94
CA THR A 277 17.86 20.39 20.94
C THR A 277 17.58 19.81 22.32
N PHE A 278 16.93 18.64 22.39
CA PHE A 278 16.70 17.95 23.66
C PHE A 278 18.01 17.41 24.21
N GLY A 279 18.86 16.82 23.36
CA GLY A 279 20.19 16.34 23.74
C GLY A 279 21.13 17.45 24.27
N ILE A 280 21.09 18.64 23.67
CA ILE A 280 21.87 19.79 24.15
C ILE A 280 21.33 20.27 25.51
N LEU A 281 20.01 20.41 25.66
CA LEU A 281 19.40 20.82 26.92
C LEU A 281 19.66 19.81 28.04
N SER A 282 19.59 18.51 27.76
CA SER A 282 19.92 17.47 28.74
C SER A 282 21.40 17.49 29.12
N CYS A 283 22.29 17.72 28.16
CA CYS A 283 23.74 17.82 28.42
C CYS A 283 24.05 19.03 29.32
N VAL A 284 23.46 20.20 29.02
CA VAL A 284 23.59 21.40 29.85
C VAL A 284 23.04 21.17 31.26
N PHE A 285 21.89 20.50 31.38
CA PHE A 285 21.30 20.19 32.68
C PHE A 285 22.19 19.26 33.53
N MET A 286 22.75 18.20 32.92
CA MET A 286 23.68 17.29 33.60
C MET A 286 24.95 18.00 34.09
N ILE A 287 25.55 18.85 33.25
CA ILE A 287 26.75 19.61 33.63
C ILE A 287 26.42 20.58 34.77
N SER A 288 25.30 21.29 34.68
CA SER A 288 24.88 22.24 35.72
C SER A 288 24.59 21.55 37.06
N SER A 289 23.89 20.41 37.04
CA SER A 289 23.61 19.63 38.26
C SER A 289 24.90 19.13 38.91
N THR A 290 25.87 18.69 38.12
CA THR A 290 27.17 18.24 38.63
C THR A 290 27.92 19.40 39.29
N LEU A 291 27.94 20.56 38.65
CA LEU A 291 28.57 21.76 39.19
C LEU A 291 27.90 22.23 40.50
N PHE A 292 26.56 22.25 40.56
CA PHE A 292 25.83 22.58 41.78
C PHE A 292 26.08 21.57 42.91
N CYS A 293 26.18 20.27 42.60
CA CYS A 293 26.56 19.24 43.58
C CYS A 293 27.98 19.48 44.14
N CYS A 294 28.95 19.77 43.27
CA CYS A 294 30.32 20.06 43.70
C CYS A 294 30.42 21.34 44.53
N ILE A 295 29.74 22.41 44.12
CA ILE A 295 29.69 23.68 44.88
C ILE A 295 29.00 23.47 46.23
N GLY A 296 27.88 22.74 46.25
CA GLY A 296 27.18 22.38 47.49
C GLY A 296 28.06 21.56 48.44
N PHE A 297 28.85 20.64 47.91
CA PHE A 297 29.82 19.86 48.70
C PHE A 297 30.91 20.76 49.31
N VAL A 298 31.50 21.66 48.53
CA VAL A 298 32.51 22.61 49.03
C VAL A 298 31.91 23.59 50.05
N TYR A 299 30.69 24.06 49.81
CA TYR A 299 30.00 24.95 50.74
C TYR A 299 29.71 24.25 52.07
N ARG A 300 29.18 23.02 52.03
CA ARG A 300 28.85 22.25 53.24
C ARG A 300 30.08 21.85 54.05
N THR A 301 31.16 21.45 53.38
CA THR A 301 32.45 21.13 54.05
C THR A 301 33.12 22.36 54.68
N ARG A 302 32.89 23.57 54.14
CA ARG A 302 33.42 24.83 54.69
C ARG A 302 32.60 25.40 55.84
N VAL A 303 31.28 25.22 55.85
CA VAL A 303 30.36 25.84 56.84
C VAL A 303 30.03 24.89 58.00
N ASP A 304 29.79 23.60 57.72
CA ASP A 304 29.36 22.62 58.75
C ASP A 304 30.52 21.76 59.29
N GLY A 305 31.71 21.85 58.69
CA GLY A 305 32.86 20.99 59.02
C GLY A 305 32.79 19.59 58.40
N LEU A 306 33.89 18.83 58.49
CA LEU A 306 34.08 17.52 57.84
C LEU A 306 33.10 16.41 58.31
N ASP A 307 32.38 16.63 59.41
CA ASP A 307 31.45 15.65 59.99
C ASP A 307 30.09 15.57 59.28
N ALA A 308 29.82 16.46 58.31
CA ALA A 308 28.59 16.44 57.52
C ALA A 308 28.67 15.53 56.26
N LEU A 309 29.77 14.80 56.06
CA LEU A 309 29.91 13.85 54.96
C LEU A 309 29.18 12.52 55.27
N PRO A 310 28.28 12.03 54.40
CA PRO A 310 27.70 10.71 54.57
C PRO A 310 28.81 9.66 54.46
N GLY A 311 29.04 8.91 55.54
CA GLY A 311 30.07 7.86 55.65
C GLY A 311 31.33 8.25 56.44
N MET A 312 31.61 9.54 56.67
CA MET A 312 32.77 9.95 57.47
C MET A 312 32.57 9.71 58.97
N ALA A 313 31.33 9.74 59.46
CA ALA A 313 31.00 9.33 60.84
C ALA A 313 31.38 7.87 61.12
N ILE A 314 31.27 6.99 60.11
CA ILE A 314 31.62 5.57 60.24
C ILE A 314 33.15 5.40 60.25
N LEU A 315 33.87 6.12 59.37
CA LEU A 315 35.33 6.11 59.33
C LEU A 315 35.95 6.72 60.59
N SER A 316 35.38 7.79 61.14
CA SER A 316 35.83 8.39 62.41
C SER A 316 35.66 7.43 63.58
N ALA A 317 34.49 6.79 63.69
CA ALA A 317 34.23 5.79 64.72
C ALA A 317 35.14 4.56 64.60
N CYS A 318 35.50 4.13 63.38
CA CYS A 318 36.45 3.04 63.15
C CYS A 318 37.90 3.43 63.47
N LEU A 319 38.31 4.68 63.22
CA LEU A 319 39.64 5.17 63.57
C LEU A 319 39.80 5.34 65.09
N GLU A 320 38.78 5.84 65.79
CA GLU A 320 38.76 5.90 67.26
C GLU A 320 38.85 4.51 67.92
N ALA A 321 38.18 3.51 67.34
CA ALA A 321 38.27 2.12 67.79
C ALA A 321 39.66 1.48 67.56
N LEU A 322 40.46 1.99 66.61
CA LEU A 322 41.80 1.51 66.30
C LEU A 322 42.91 2.25 67.05
N SER A 323 42.63 3.45 67.58
CA SER A 323 43.60 4.25 68.35
C SER A 323 43.56 4.03 69.88
N GLY A 324 42.67 3.16 70.38
CA GLY A 324 42.60 2.78 71.79
C GLY A 324 43.74 1.83 72.20
N GLU A 325 44.65 2.34 73.02
CA GLU A 325 45.80 1.72 73.68
C GLU A 325 45.84 0.19 73.88
N ASN A 326 47.04 -0.34 73.58
CA ASN A 326 47.52 -1.67 73.88
C ASN A 326 48.18 -1.65 75.28
N LEU A 327 47.64 -2.37 76.28
CA LEU A 327 48.39 -2.74 77.49
C LEU A 327 47.84 -4.04 78.12
N GLY A 328 48.62 -5.11 78.05
CA GLY A 328 48.51 -6.23 79.01
C GLY A 328 48.16 -7.61 78.45
N ASN A 329 49.17 -8.27 77.89
CA ASN A 329 49.36 -9.71 77.73
C ASN A 329 48.45 -10.66 78.56
N GLN A 330 47.78 -11.60 77.88
CA GLN A 330 48.00 -13.02 78.18
C GLN A 330 47.69 -13.92 76.99
N ALA A 331 48.67 -14.76 76.69
CA ALA A 331 48.73 -15.71 75.59
C ALA A 331 47.75 -16.88 75.74
N SER A 332 47.59 -17.60 74.62
CA SER A 332 47.59 -19.07 74.52
C SER A 332 46.32 -19.70 73.93
N TRP A 333 46.44 -20.03 72.64
CA TRP A 333 46.01 -21.25 71.95
C TRP A 333 44.54 -21.72 72.02
N GLU A 334 43.94 -21.70 70.82
CA GLU A 334 43.10 -22.75 70.19
C GLU A 334 42.19 -23.62 71.07
N GLU A 335 40.89 -23.57 70.78
CA GLU A 335 40.23 -24.71 70.12
C GLU A 335 38.85 -24.32 69.57
N ARG A 336 38.63 -24.64 68.29
CA ARG A 336 37.36 -24.44 67.58
C ARG A 336 36.30 -25.39 68.14
N LYS A 337 35.16 -24.85 68.56
CA LYS A 337 33.89 -25.59 68.63
C LYS A 337 32.78 -24.79 67.94
N TYR A 338 31.99 -25.56 67.18
CA TYR A 338 30.87 -25.17 66.31
C TYR A 338 29.86 -24.19 66.92
N GLY A 339 29.29 -23.33 66.07
CA GLY A 339 28.04 -22.60 66.35
C GLY A 339 27.61 -21.65 65.24
N SER A 340 26.54 -22.02 64.53
CA SER A 340 25.56 -21.17 63.81
C SER A 340 26.04 -19.92 63.04
N ILE A 341 26.29 -20.11 61.73
CA ILE A 341 25.55 -19.64 60.52
C ILE A 341 26.54 -19.78 59.36
#